data_AF-A0A8H4JHW0-F1
#
_entry.id   AF-A0A8H4JHW0-F1
#
_cell.length_a   1.000
_cell.length_b   1.000
_cell.length_c   1.000
_cell.angle_alpha   90.00
_cell.angle_beta   90.00
_cell.angle_gamma   90.00
#
_symmetry.space_group_name_H-M   'P 1'
#
loop_
_entity.id
_entity.type
_entity.pdbx_description
1 polymer ?
#
loop_
_entity_poly.entity_id
_entity_poly.type
_entity_poly.pdbx_seq_one_letter_code
_entity_poly.pdbx_strand_id
1 'polypeptide(L)'
;MDTVGNASDSCGIDGNTDLYGLGIRISFYLQLITYLCTMYHVVRNDIPEDDPAFRFMSQVRAAFIAYALSVFVILVRETVRRTLYAVEVSIVIYLVAPYLSMVAVDRRWRKDNPVGYRFAIGLFVGFECYLVWFLFAGMDKLHRVSCADDYIFFFARVNLFGWFRTLLKVMTVPLSVYYTAKFLFRRVPCLPSGMLK
;
A
#
# COMPACT_ATOMS: atom_id res chain seq x y z
N MET A 1 21.61 -30.52 -39.44
CA MET A 1 22.50 -29.58 -38.74
C MET A 1 21.56 -28.56 -38.11
N ASP A 2 21.08 -28.90 -36.92
CA ASP A 2 20.01 -28.18 -36.24
C ASP A 2 20.63 -27.05 -35.44
N THR A 3 20.27 -25.81 -35.79
CA THR A 3 20.67 -24.62 -35.04
C THR A 3 19.81 -24.53 -33.78
N VAL A 4 20.45 -24.83 -32.65
CA VAL A 4 19.92 -24.63 -31.29
C VAL A 4 19.54 -23.16 -31.13
N GLY A 5 18.23 -22.87 -31.15
CA GLY A 5 17.68 -21.58 -30.76
C GLY A 5 17.84 -21.40 -29.25
N ASN A 6 18.59 -20.37 -28.86
CA ASN A 6 18.85 -20.00 -27.47
C ASN A 6 17.54 -19.57 -26.80
N ALA A 7 16.88 -20.48 -26.07
CA ALA A 7 15.64 -20.22 -25.32
C ALA A 7 15.87 -19.44 -24.02
N SER A 8 16.88 -18.56 -23.98
CA SER A 8 17.32 -17.84 -22.79
C SER A 8 17.14 -16.32 -22.87
N ASP A 9 16.48 -15.79 -23.91
CA ASP A 9 16.26 -14.34 -24.10
C ASP A 9 14.78 -13.91 -23.96
N SER A 10 13.86 -14.84 -23.72
CA SER A 10 12.41 -14.59 -23.63
C SER A 10 11.84 -14.79 -22.23
N CYS A 11 12.66 -14.59 -21.20
CA CYS A 11 12.23 -14.59 -19.81
C CYS A 11 11.91 -13.16 -19.33
N GLY A 12 10.87 -12.58 -19.91
CA GLY A 12 10.32 -11.30 -19.51
C GLY A 12 8.82 -11.46 -19.32
N ILE A 13 8.31 -11.02 -18.16
CA ILE A 13 6.87 -10.87 -17.98
C ILE A 13 6.48 -9.63 -18.76
N ASP A 14 5.52 -9.76 -19.68
CA ASP A 14 4.78 -8.60 -20.17
C ASP A 14 3.86 -8.14 -19.04
N GLY A 15 4.44 -7.34 -18.17
CA GLY A 15 3.83 -6.83 -16.96
C GLY A 15 2.80 -5.78 -17.25
N ASN A 16 1.69 -5.77 -16.50
CA ASN A 16 0.71 -4.71 -16.71
C ASN A 16 1.29 -3.35 -16.30
N THR A 17 1.65 -2.54 -17.31
CA THR A 17 2.22 -1.20 -17.13
C THR A 17 1.29 -0.25 -16.40
N ASP A 18 -0.02 -0.52 -16.39
CA ASP A 18 -1.02 0.31 -15.73
C ASP A 18 -1.09 0.07 -14.22
N LEU A 19 -0.43 -0.97 -13.71
CA LEU A 19 -0.38 -1.29 -12.28
C LEU A 19 0.93 -0.86 -11.63
N TYR A 20 2.05 -1.06 -12.31
CA TYR A 20 3.38 -0.80 -11.74
C TYR A 20 4.39 -0.27 -12.76
N GLY A 21 3.93 0.24 -13.89
CA GLY A 21 4.78 0.90 -14.87
C GLY A 21 5.62 2.01 -14.25
N LEU A 22 6.72 2.36 -14.94
CA LEU A 22 7.70 3.32 -14.44
C LEU A 22 7.04 4.65 -14.01
N GLY A 23 6.09 5.16 -14.81
CA GLY A 23 5.37 6.40 -14.50
C GLY A 23 4.58 6.36 -13.20
N ILE A 24 3.97 5.21 -12.87
CA ILE A 24 3.20 5.02 -11.63
C ILE A 24 4.11 4.99 -10.42
N ARG A 25 5.27 4.33 -10.53
CA ARG A 25 6.26 4.31 -9.45
C ARG A 25 6.81 5.71 -9.19
N ILE A 26 7.19 6.42 -10.25
CA ILE A 26 7.70 7.80 -10.15
C ILE A 26 6.66 8.71 -9.52
N SER A 27 5.40 8.65 -9.96
CA SER A 27 4.34 9.49 -9.38
C SER A 27 4.15 9.19 -7.90
N PHE A 28 4.18 7.91 -7.50
CA PHE A 28 4.08 7.53 -6.10
C PHE A 28 5.24 8.08 -5.26
N TYR A 29 6.48 7.94 -5.75
CA TYR A 29 7.66 8.44 -5.03
C TYR A 29 7.64 9.97 -4.90
N LEU A 30 7.27 10.68 -5.97
CA LEU A 30 7.15 12.14 -5.94
C LEU A 30 6.08 12.60 -4.95
N GLN A 31 4.91 11.96 -4.96
CA GLN A 31 3.85 12.28 -4.01
C GLN A 31 4.29 11.95 -2.58
N LEU A 32 5.03 10.85 -2.35
CA LEU A 32 5.51 10.44 -1.03
C LEU A 32 6.52 11.46 -0.47
N ILE A 33 7.50 11.85 -1.29
CA ILE A 33 8.50 12.87 -0.92
C ILE A 33 7.80 14.21 -0.63
N THR A 34 6.85 14.61 -1.49
CA THR A 34 6.08 15.85 -1.31
C THR A 34 5.32 15.84 0.01
N TYR A 35 4.65 14.73 0.33
CA TYR A 35 3.93 14.58 1.58
C TYR A 35 4.87 14.61 2.79
N LEU A 36 6.01 13.92 2.75
CA LEU A 36 7.00 13.93 3.83
C LEU A 36 7.58 15.32 4.08
N CYS A 37 7.98 16.03 3.02
CA CYS A 37 8.50 17.39 3.13
C CYS A 37 7.47 18.35 3.73
N THR A 38 6.21 18.26 3.26
CA THR A 38 5.13 19.13 3.75
C THR A 38 4.76 18.79 5.20
N MET A 39 4.65 17.50 5.53
CA MET A 39 4.36 17.04 6.89
C MET A 39 5.47 17.45 7.85
N TYR A 40 6.74 17.28 7.47
CA TYR A 40 7.88 17.72 8.25
C TYR A 40 7.85 19.23 8.49
N HIS A 41 7.57 20.03 7.45
CA HIS A 41 7.45 21.48 7.57
C HIS A 41 6.30 21.90 8.51
N VAL A 42 5.11 21.31 8.35
CA VAL A 42 3.93 21.59 9.17
C VAL A 42 4.15 21.23 10.64
N VAL A 43 4.74 20.06 10.90
CA VAL A 43 5.00 19.59 12.27
C VAL A 43 6.12 20.38 12.94
N ARG A 44 7.21 20.69 12.21
CA ARG A 44 8.36 21.41 12.76
C ARG A 44 8.04 22.85 13.13
N ASN A 45 7.28 23.55 12.28
CA ASN A 45 6.99 24.97 12.44
C ASN A 45 5.63 25.25 13.10
N ASP A 46 4.96 24.20 13.58
CA ASP A 46 3.62 24.25 14.19
C ASP A 46 2.61 25.09 13.38
N ILE A 47 2.58 24.84 12.06
CA ILE A 47 1.81 25.65 11.12
C ILE A 47 0.31 25.52 11.40
N PRO A 48 -0.44 26.64 11.50
CA PRO A 48 -1.88 26.62 11.74
C PRO A 48 -2.67 26.07 10.54
N GLU A 49 -3.90 25.62 10.78
CA GLU A 49 -4.75 24.95 9.78
C GLU A 49 -5.15 25.85 8.59
N ASP A 50 -5.19 27.16 8.81
CA ASP A 50 -5.54 28.15 7.80
C ASP A 50 -4.41 28.46 6.80
N ASP A 51 -3.22 27.91 7.04
CA ASP A 51 -2.06 28.11 6.18
C ASP A 51 -2.18 27.31 4.86
N PRO A 52 -1.76 27.89 3.72
CA PRO A 52 -1.75 27.16 2.45
C PRO A 52 -0.96 25.85 2.48
N ALA A 53 0.10 25.73 3.27
CA ALA A 53 0.88 24.49 3.40
C ALA A 53 0.07 23.36 4.05
N PHE A 54 -0.73 23.67 5.08
CA PHE A 54 -1.62 22.70 5.70
C PHE A 54 -2.72 22.24 4.74
N ARG A 55 -3.32 23.18 4.00
CA ARG A 55 -4.29 22.87 2.94
C ARG A 55 -3.69 21.98 1.85
N PHE A 56 -2.48 22.29 1.39
CA PHE A 56 -1.77 21.49 0.40
C PHE A 56 -1.52 20.06 0.90
N MET A 57 -1.04 19.89 2.14
CA MET A 57 -0.88 18.58 2.77
C MET A 57 -2.19 17.78 2.77
N SER A 58 -3.31 18.44 3.11
CA SER A 58 -4.63 17.81 3.15
C SER A 58 -5.12 17.34 1.77
N GLN A 59 -4.85 18.12 0.71
CA GLN A 59 -5.20 17.80 -0.68
C GLN A 59 -4.38 16.63 -1.22
N VAL A 60 -3.06 16.68 -1.03
CA VAL A 60 -2.16 15.57 -1.37
C VAL A 60 -2.62 14.30 -0.66
N ARG A 61 -3.00 14.40 0.61
CA ARG A 61 -3.52 13.27 1.36
C ARG A 61 -4.82 12.69 0.79
N ALA A 62 -5.78 13.54 0.45
CA ALA A 62 -7.03 13.10 -0.16
C ALA A 62 -6.80 12.39 -1.51
N ALA A 63 -5.91 12.94 -2.35
CA ALA A 63 -5.56 12.36 -3.64
C ALA A 63 -4.97 10.95 -3.48
N PHE A 64 -4.07 10.77 -2.51
CA PHE A 64 -3.51 9.46 -2.20
C PHE A 64 -4.54 8.45 -1.69
N ILE A 65 -5.46 8.86 -0.82
CA ILE A 65 -6.50 7.94 -0.31
C ILE A 65 -7.39 7.48 -1.47
N ALA A 66 -7.75 8.39 -2.37
CA ALA A 66 -8.53 8.06 -3.57
C ALA A 66 -7.76 7.09 -4.49
N TYR A 67 -6.45 7.33 -4.67
CA TYR A 67 -5.58 6.45 -5.44
C TYR A 67 -5.41 5.07 -4.78
N ALA A 68 -5.19 5.01 -3.46
CA ALA A 68 -5.11 3.74 -2.73
C ALA A 68 -6.41 2.95 -2.85
N LEU A 69 -7.57 3.63 -2.81
CA LEU A 69 -8.86 2.98 -3.01
C LEU A 69 -8.98 2.41 -4.43
N SER A 70 -8.60 3.16 -5.46
CA SER A 70 -8.66 2.66 -6.84
C SER A 70 -7.75 1.46 -7.06
N VAL A 71 -6.53 1.52 -6.54
CA VAL A 71 -5.58 0.39 -6.55
C VAL A 71 -6.15 -0.82 -5.82
N PHE A 72 -6.77 -0.64 -4.66
CA PHE A 72 -7.38 -1.74 -3.92
C PHE A 72 -8.49 -2.43 -4.72
N VAL A 73 -9.37 -1.65 -5.35
CA VAL A 73 -10.47 -2.17 -6.18
C VAL A 73 -9.91 -2.93 -7.39
N ILE A 74 -8.91 -2.39 -8.07
CA ILE A 74 -8.26 -3.05 -9.21
C ILE A 74 -7.58 -4.34 -8.76
N LEU A 75 -6.82 -4.32 -7.65
CA LEU A 75 -6.18 -5.50 -7.09
C LEU A 75 -7.19 -6.60 -6.80
N VAL A 76 -8.28 -6.30 -6.11
CA VAL A 76 -9.31 -7.30 -5.79
C VAL A 76 -9.95 -7.84 -7.07
N ARG A 77 -10.32 -6.97 -8.01
CA ARG A 77 -10.93 -7.37 -9.29
C ARG A 77 -10.02 -8.29 -10.10
N GLU A 78 -8.77 -7.91 -10.30
CA GLU A 78 -7.82 -8.66 -11.11
C GLU A 78 -7.34 -9.94 -10.40
N THR A 79 -7.32 -9.94 -9.07
CA THR A 79 -7.11 -11.17 -8.26
C THR A 79 -8.21 -12.19 -8.51
N VAL A 80 -9.48 -11.75 -8.53
CA VAL A 80 -10.63 -12.64 -8.81
C VAL A 80 -10.59 -13.16 -10.25
N ARG A 81 -10.15 -12.31 -11.20
CA ARG A 81 -9.97 -12.69 -12.61
C ARG A 81 -8.75 -13.59 -12.87
N ARG A 82 -7.86 -13.75 -11.88
CA ARG A 82 -6.60 -14.52 -11.98
C ARG A 82 -5.69 -14.08 -13.13
N THR A 83 -5.75 -12.79 -13.47
CA THR A 83 -4.96 -12.15 -14.53
C THR A 83 -3.63 -11.62 -14.02
N LEU A 84 -3.48 -11.48 -12.69
CA LEU A 84 -2.26 -10.97 -12.06
C LEU A 84 -1.19 -12.05 -11.85
N TYR A 85 0.06 -11.62 -11.90
CA TYR A 85 1.19 -12.38 -11.37
C TYR A 85 1.47 -12.01 -9.92
N ALA A 86 1.98 -12.96 -9.13
CA ALA A 86 2.28 -12.72 -7.71
C ALA A 86 3.29 -11.57 -7.49
N VAL A 87 4.23 -11.38 -8.41
CA VAL A 87 5.22 -10.30 -8.34
C VAL A 87 4.57 -8.91 -8.47
N GLU A 88 3.55 -8.78 -9.31
CA GLU A 88 2.85 -7.51 -9.55
C GLU A 88 2.13 -7.04 -8.28
N VAL A 89 1.42 -7.97 -7.64
CA VAL A 89 0.72 -7.74 -6.37
C VAL A 89 1.69 -7.26 -5.29
N SER A 90 2.85 -7.90 -5.19
CA SER A 90 3.88 -7.55 -4.21
C SER A 90 4.38 -6.11 -4.41
N ILE A 91 4.67 -5.72 -5.64
CA ILE A 91 5.14 -4.36 -5.98
C ILE A 91 4.08 -3.32 -5.60
N VAL A 92 2.83 -3.54 -5.98
CA VAL A 92 1.74 -2.59 -5.73
C VAL A 92 1.50 -2.41 -4.24
N ILE A 93 1.48 -3.51 -3.46
CA ILE A 93 1.31 -3.41 -2.00
C ILE A 93 2.47 -2.65 -1.36
N TYR A 94 3.72 -2.92 -1.73
CA TYR A 94 4.87 -2.23 -1.16
C TYR A 94 4.94 -0.74 -1.53
N LEU A 95 4.39 -0.36 -2.69
CA LEU A 95 4.22 1.05 -3.00
C LEU A 95 3.22 1.67 -2.04
N VAL A 96 2.01 1.13 -1.91
CA VAL A 96 0.93 1.80 -1.15
C VAL A 96 1.13 1.76 0.38
N ALA A 97 1.74 0.70 0.92
CA ALA A 97 1.82 0.46 2.37
C ALA A 97 2.54 1.56 3.19
N PRO A 98 3.72 2.07 2.79
CA PRO A 98 4.39 3.16 3.49
C PRO A 98 3.50 4.39 3.66
N TYR A 99 2.76 4.77 2.63
CA TYR A 99 1.91 5.95 2.67
C TYR A 99 0.76 5.80 3.67
N LEU A 100 0.05 4.68 3.61
CA LEU A 100 -1.08 4.43 4.52
C LEU A 100 -0.62 4.35 5.98
N SER A 101 0.60 3.86 6.24
CA SER A 101 1.19 3.88 7.58
C SER A 101 1.44 5.31 8.11
N MET A 102 1.82 6.25 7.23
CA MET A 102 2.04 7.66 7.58
C MET A 102 0.74 8.37 7.93
N VAL A 103 -0.32 8.08 7.17
CA VAL A 103 -1.66 8.57 7.48
C VAL A 103 -2.12 8.11 8.87
N ALA A 104 -1.72 6.91 9.28
CA ALA A 104 -2.11 6.37 10.58
C ALA A 104 -1.45 7.06 11.79
N VAL A 105 -0.35 7.78 11.60
CA VAL A 105 0.37 8.50 12.67
C VAL A 105 -0.02 9.97 12.80
N ASP A 106 -0.70 10.55 11.81
CA ASP A 106 -1.18 11.94 11.86
C ASP A 106 -2.21 12.12 12.99
N ARG A 107 -1.79 12.82 14.06
CA ARG A 107 -2.62 13.07 15.25
C ARG A 107 -3.54 14.27 15.06
N ARG A 108 -3.13 15.25 14.25
CA ARG A 108 -3.88 16.50 14.03
C ARG A 108 -5.12 16.19 13.19
N TRP A 109 -4.92 15.49 12.07
CA TRP A 109 -6.03 15.08 11.21
C TRP A 109 -7.09 14.23 11.90
N ARG A 110 -6.68 13.40 12.87
CA ARG A 110 -7.61 12.61 13.68
C ARG A 110 -8.59 13.48 14.48
N LYS A 111 -8.14 14.64 14.96
CA LYS A 111 -8.98 15.58 15.71
C LYS A 111 -9.91 16.34 14.76
N ASP A 112 -9.37 16.83 13.65
CA ASP A 112 -10.08 17.76 12.77
C ASP A 112 -11.10 17.02 11.88
N ASN A 113 -10.76 15.80 11.43
CA ASN A 113 -11.64 14.97 10.60
C ASN A 113 -11.58 13.48 11.01
N PRO A 114 -12.28 13.11 12.11
CA PRO A 114 -12.24 11.74 12.64
C PRO A 114 -12.88 10.71 11.71
N VAL A 115 -13.85 11.13 10.87
CA VAL A 115 -14.53 10.25 9.91
C VAL A 115 -13.58 9.88 8.76
N GLY A 116 -12.94 10.87 8.14
CA GLY A 116 -11.94 10.65 7.10
C GLY A 116 -10.75 9.84 7.60
N TYR A 117 -10.28 10.11 8.82
CA TYR A 117 -9.24 9.32 9.46
C TYR A 117 -9.64 7.85 9.62
N ARG A 118 -10.86 7.56 10.07
CA ARG A 118 -11.36 6.18 10.19
C ARG A 118 -11.48 5.48 8.85
N PHE A 119 -11.96 6.17 7.83
CA PHE A 119 -12.03 5.62 6.49
C PHE A 119 -10.64 5.21 5.99
N ALA A 120 -9.63 6.07 6.16
CA ALA A 120 -8.26 5.75 5.76
C ALA A 120 -7.65 4.58 6.55
N ILE A 121 -7.88 4.52 7.87
CA ILE A 121 -7.44 3.36 8.68
C ILE A 121 -8.16 2.09 8.24
N GLY A 122 -9.47 2.15 7.94
CA GLY A 122 -10.23 1.01 7.44
C GLY A 122 -9.70 0.50 6.10
N LEU A 123 -9.39 1.42 5.18
CA LEU A 123 -8.75 1.08 3.91
C LEU A 123 -7.38 0.42 4.13
N PHE A 124 -6.57 0.95 5.05
CA PHE A 124 -5.30 0.36 5.41
C PHE A 124 -5.42 -1.05 6.00
N VAL A 125 -6.38 -1.27 6.91
CA VAL A 125 -6.70 -2.61 7.42
C VAL A 125 -7.13 -3.54 6.29
N GLY A 126 -7.90 -3.05 5.31
CA GLY A 126 -8.25 -3.82 4.11
C GLY A 126 -7.03 -4.29 3.31
N PHE A 127 -6.07 -3.39 3.08
CA PHE A 127 -4.80 -3.73 2.43
C PHE A 127 -3.97 -4.73 3.23
N GLU A 128 -3.87 -4.56 4.55
CA GLU A 128 -3.15 -5.46 5.44
C GLU A 128 -3.78 -6.87 5.44
N CYS A 129 -5.11 -6.96 5.54
CA CYS A 129 -5.83 -8.24 5.44
C CYS A 129 -5.59 -8.91 4.09
N TYR A 130 -5.60 -8.15 3.00
CA TYR A 130 -5.28 -8.65 1.67
C TYR A 130 -3.82 -9.11 1.58
N LEU A 131 -2.86 -8.38 2.17
CA LEU A 131 -1.45 -8.78 2.21
C LEU A 131 -1.24 -10.06 3.02
N VAL A 132 -1.90 -10.21 4.16
CA VAL A 132 -1.87 -11.46 4.94
C VAL A 132 -2.41 -12.61 4.08
N TRP A 133 -3.59 -12.45 3.48
CA TRP A 133 -4.13 -13.47 2.59
C TRP A 133 -3.16 -13.79 1.43
N PHE A 134 -2.58 -12.76 0.83
CA PHE A 134 -1.64 -12.89 -0.29
C PHE A 134 -0.40 -13.71 0.12
N LEU A 135 0.22 -13.38 1.26
CA LEU A 135 1.41 -14.05 1.75
C LEU A 135 1.14 -15.51 2.17
N PHE A 136 -0.05 -15.82 2.70
CA PHE A 136 -0.37 -17.16 3.18
C PHE A 136 -0.96 -18.08 2.10
N ALA A 137 -1.86 -17.57 1.25
CA ALA A 137 -2.58 -18.37 0.27
C ALA A 137 -2.54 -17.80 -1.15
N GLY A 138 -2.47 -16.47 -1.32
CA GLY A 138 -2.49 -15.84 -2.64
C GLY A 138 -1.29 -16.23 -3.51
N MET A 139 -0.07 -16.18 -2.96
CA MET A 139 1.14 -16.50 -3.73
C MET A 139 1.18 -17.94 -4.27
N ASP A 140 0.44 -18.87 -3.66
CA ASP A 140 0.35 -20.25 -4.16
C ASP A 140 -0.77 -20.44 -5.20
N LYS A 141 -1.70 -19.48 -5.29
CA LYS A 141 -2.86 -19.51 -6.21
C LYS A 141 -2.69 -18.62 -7.45
N LEU A 142 -1.87 -17.57 -7.37
CA LEU A 142 -1.57 -16.70 -8.50
C LEU A 142 -0.54 -17.34 -9.43
N HIS A 143 -0.57 -16.94 -10.70
CA HIS A 143 0.38 -17.42 -11.70
C HIS A 143 1.81 -17.06 -11.28
N ARG A 144 2.68 -18.07 -11.31
CA ARG A 144 4.12 -17.89 -11.21
C ARG A 144 4.67 -17.62 -12.60
N VAL A 145 5.77 -16.90 -12.63
CA VAL A 145 6.49 -16.67 -13.87
C VAL A 145 7.26 -17.97 -14.12
N SER A 146 7.07 -18.60 -15.28
CA SER A 146 7.73 -19.88 -15.62
C SER A 146 9.25 -19.78 -15.79
N CYS A 147 9.84 -18.66 -15.39
CA CYS A 147 11.26 -18.43 -15.39
C CYS A 147 11.91 -19.02 -14.14
N ALA A 148 13.17 -19.43 -14.27
CA ALA A 148 13.93 -20.11 -13.22
C ALA A 148 14.05 -19.30 -11.91
N ASP A 149 13.72 -18.01 -11.91
CA ASP A 149 14.20 -17.06 -10.92
C ASP A 149 13.13 -15.98 -10.57
N ASP A 150 12.15 -16.33 -9.71
CA ASP A 150 11.21 -15.39 -9.07
C ASP A 150 11.89 -14.53 -7.98
N TYR A 151 12.87 -13.71 -8.39
CA TYR A 151 13.61 -12.83 -7.49
C TYR A 151 13.04 -11.43 -7.49
N ILE A 152 12.99 -10.85 -6.30
CA ILE A 152 12.74 -9.42 -6.12
C ILE A 152 13.98 -8.74 -5.55
N PHE A 153 14.04 -7.42 -5.71
CA PHE A 153 15.09 -6.61 -5.12
C PHE A 153 14.66 -6.12 -3.72
N PHE A 154 15.31 -6.62 -2.67
CA PHE A 154 15.17 -6.15 -1.29
C PHE A 154 16.57 -5.86 -0.74
N PHE A 155 17.24 -4.86 -1.29
CA PHE A 155 18.67 -4.53 -1.06
C PHE A 155 19.69 -5.61 -1.47
N ALA A 156 19.23 -6.82 -1.76
CA ALA A 156 19.92 -7.87 -2.46
C ALA A 156 18.91 -8.63 -3.34
N ARG A 157 19.42 -9.44 -4.26
CA ARG A 157 18.61 -10.37 -5.06
C ARG A 157 18.08 -11.47 -4.11
N VAL A 158 16.80 -11.44 -3.78
CA VAL A 158 16.16 -12.41 -2.86
C VAL A 158 15.02 -13.15 -3.53
N ASN A 159 14.92 -14.45 -3.27
CA ASN A 159 13.85 -15.28 -3.81
C ASN A 159 12.54 -14.99 -3.05
N LEU A 160 11.50 -14.57 -3.78
CA LEU A 160 10.21 -14.16 -3.21
C LEU A 160 9.50 -15.32 -2.51
N PHE A 161 9.62 -16.54 -3.04
CA PHE A 161 8.96 -17.74 -2.53
C PHE A 161 9.75 -18.47 -1.44
N GLY A 162 11.01 -18.09 -1.22
CA GLY A 162 11.90 -18.68 -0.22
C GLY A 162 11.75 -18.09 1.18
N TRP A 163 12.86 -17.94 1.90
CA TRP A 163 12.90 -17.43 3.28
C TRP A 163 12.30 -16.03 3.43
N PHE A 164 12.36 -15.21 2.36
CA PHE A 164 11.83 -13.86 2.36
C PHE A 164 10.31 -13.83 2.59
N ARG A 165 9.56 -14.79 2.03
CA ARG A 165 8.13 -14.96 2.32
C ARG A 165 7.87 -15.16 3.81
N THR A 166 8.70 -15.95 4.49
CA THR A 166 8.55 -16.19 5.93
C THR A 166 8.85 -14.92 6.73
N LEU A 167 9.89 -14.16 6.37
CA LEU A 167 10.18 -12.87 6.98
C LEU A 167 8.98 -11.92 6.84
N LEU A 168 8.41 -11.81 5.64
CA LEU A 168 7.24 -10.96 5.39
C LEU A 168 6.04 -11.37 6.24
N LYS A 169 5.73 -12.67 6.32
CA LYS A 169 4.66 -13.18 7.19
C LYS A 169 4.86 -12.75 8.65
N VAL A 170 6.08 -12.90 9.17
CA VAL A 170 6.44 -12.55 10.56
C VAL A 170 6.32 -11.04 10.80
N MET A 171 6.66 -10.19 9.83
CA MET A 171 6.54 -8.74 9.96
C MET A 171 5.08 -8.26 9.83
N THR A 172 4.35 -8.77 8.84
CA THR A 172 2.99 -8.32 8.53
C THR A 172 1.97 -8.73 9.60
N VAL A 173 2.07 -9.92 10.19
CA VAL A 173 1.06 -10.41 11.15
C VAL A 173 0.95 -9.49 12.38
N PRO A 174 2.02 -9.15 13.12
CA PRO A 174 1.95 -8.22 14.24
C PRO A 174 1.42 -6.83 13.86
N LEU A 175 1.85 -6.29 12.72
CA LEU A 175 1.37 -5.01 12.19
C LEU A 175 -0.15 -5.06 11.95
N SER A 176 -0.63 -6.07 11.23
CA SER A 176 -2.06 -6.23 10.93
C SER A 176 -2.92 -6.36 12.20
N VAL A 177 -2.43 -7.09 13.22
CA VAL A 177 -3.12 -7.22 14.52
C VAL A 177 -3.16 -5.88 15.24
N TYR A 178 -2.03 -5.15 15.30
CA TYR A 178 -1.97 -3.84 15.93
C TYR A 178 -2.92 -2.83 15.30
N TYR A 179 -2.95 -2.75 13.96
CA TYR A 179 -3.82 -1.80 13.26
C TYR A 179 -5.29 -2.19 13.28
N THR A 180 -5.61 -3.48 13.20
CA THR A 180 -6.98 -3.99 13.36
C THR A 180 -7.51 -3.71 14.76
N ALA A 181 -6.71 -3.98 15.80
CA ALA A 181 -7.08 -3.65 17.18
C ALA A 181 -7.28 -2.13 17.34
N LYS A 182 -6.37 -1.32 16.80
CA LYS A 182 -6.49 0.16 16.79
C LYS A 182 -7.76 0.64 16.07
N PHE A 183 -8.19 -0.03 15.01
CA PHE A 183 -9.42 0.28 14.28
C PHE A 183 -10.68 -0.10 15.07
N LEU A 184 -10.72 -1.31 15.63
CA LEU A 184 -11.88 -1.85 16.35
C LEU A 184 -12.09 -1.22 17.73
N PHE A 185 -11.03 -1.10 18.54
CA PHE A 185 -11.15 -0.68 19.93
C PHE A 185 -11.21 0.85 20.10
N ARG A 186 -10.84 1.63 19.09
CA ARG A 186 -11.02 3.07 19.16
C ARG A 186 -12.46 3.38 18.81
N ARG A 187 -13.25 3.83 19.79
CA ARG A 187 -14.61 4.36 19.57
C ARG A 187 -14.56 5.70 18.85
N VAL A 188 -15.54 5.96 17.97
CA VAL A 188 -15.71 7.31 17.42
C VAL A 188 -16.29 8.12 18.58
N PRO A 189 -15.76 9.31 18.90
CA PRO A 189 -16.60 10.29 19.57
C PRO A 189 -17.64 10.79 18.56
N CYS A 190 -18.59 9.93 18.19
CA CYS A 190 -19.80 10.30 17.47
C CYS A 190 -20.95 10.26 18.47
N LEU A 191 -21.05 11.32 19.27
CA LEU A 191 -22.30 12.05 19.51
C LEU A 191 -21.97 13.18 20.48
N PRO A 192 -22.10 14.46 20.10
CA PRO A 192 -22.16 15.52 21.10
C PRO A 192 -23.38 15.23 21.97
N SER A 193 -23.17 15.06 23.27
CA SER A 193 -24.22 14.76 24.28
C SER A 193 -25.17 15.95 24.54
N GLY A 194 -25.45 16.77 23.53
CA GLY A 194 -26.09 18.08 23.66
C GLY A 194 -27.43 18.26 22.94
N MET A 195 -28.03 17.21 22.33
CA MET A 195 -29.35 17.31 21.67
C MET A 195 -30.41 16.38 22.27
N LEU A 196 -30.35 16.16 23.59
CA LEU A 196 -31.48 15.65 24.37
C LEU A 196 -31.62 16.58 25.58
N LYS A 197 -32.26 17.73 25.35
CA LYS A 197 -32.92 18.53 26.35
C LYS A 197 -34.29 18.90 25.81
#